data_AF-A0A5D2J621-F1
#
_entry.id   AF-A0A5D2J621-F1
#
_cell.length_a   1.000
_cell.length_b   1.000
_cell.length_c   1.000
_cell.angle_alpha   90.00
_cell.angle_beta   90.00
_cell.angle_gamma   90.00
#
_symmetry.space_group_name_H-M   'P 1'
#
loop_
_entity.id
_entity.type
_entity.pdbx_description
1 polymer ?
#
loop_
_entity_poly.entity_id
_entity_poly.type
_entity_poly.pdbx_seq_one_letter_code
_entity_poly.pdbx_strand_id
1 'polypeptide(L)'
;MAIFLAAFGAFSYGMYQVGQGNKIRRALKEEKFAARRAVLPVLQAEEDERFVKEWKKYLEYEAEVMKDVPGWKVGENVYNSGRWMPPATGELRPEVW
;
A
#
# COMPACT_ATOMS: atom_id res chain seq x y z
N MET A 1 23.13 50.16 -1.36
CA MET A 1 21.77 50.30 -0.79
C MET A 1 20.68 49.82 -1.74
N ALA A 2 20.48 50.44 -2.92
CA ALA A 2 19.37 50.10 -3.84
C ALA A 2 19.35 48.62 -4.31
N ILE A 3 20.51 48.06 -4.70
CA ILE A 3 20.61 46.66 -5.16
C ILE A 3 20.25 45.67 -4.05
N PHE A 4 20.67 45.95 -2.82
CA PHE A 4 20.38 45.11 -1.66
C PHE A 4 18.88 45.10 -1.33
N LEU A 5 18.23 46.27 -1.33
CA LEU A 5 16.79 46.37 -1.07
C LEU A 5 15.96 45.70 -2.16
N ALA A 6 16.37 45.80 -3.43
CA ALA A 6 15.71 45.10 -4.53
C ALA A 6 15.83 43.57 -4.37
N ALA A 7 17.02 43.07 -4.05
CA ALA A 7 17.23 41.65 -3.81
C ALA A 7 16.42 41.13 -2.61
N PHE A 8 16.41 41.87 -1.50
CA PHE A 8 15.64 41.52 -0.30
C PHE A 8 14.12 41.56 -0.57
N GLY A 9 13.63 42.56 -1.29
CA GLY A 9 12.23 42.67 -1.69
C GLY A 9 11.79 41.53 -2.61
N ALA A 10 12.60 41.21 -3.62
CA ALA A 10 12.34 40.09 -4.52
C ALA A 10 12.35 38.74 -3.78
N PHE A 11 13.30 38.54 -2.86
CA PHE A 11 13.38 37.31 -2.07
C PHE A 11 12.20 37.14 -1.11
N SER A 12 11.87 38.19 -0.33
CA SER A 12 10.76 38.14 0.62
C SER A 12 9.42 37.90 -0.07
N TYR A 13 9.16 38.57 -1.19
CA TYR A 13 7.96 38.34 -2.00
C TYR A 13 7.95 36.96 -2.68
N GLY A 14 9.10 36.54 -3.23
CA GLY A 14 9.25 35.21 -3.82
C GLY A 14 8.95 34.09 -2.82
N MET A 15 9.49 34.19 -1.60
CA MET A 15 9.24 33.22 -0.53
C MET A 15 7.78 33.22 -0.07
N TYR A 16 7.12 34.38 -0.03
CA TYR A 16 5.68 34.46 0.23
C TYR A 16 4.87 33.70 -0.83
N GLN A 17 5.16 33.92 -2.12
CA GLN A 17 4.49 33.23 -3.22
C GLN A 17 4.74 31.71 -3.21
N VAL A 18 5.97 31.28 -2.91
CA VAL A 18 6.28 29.85 -2.71
C VAL A 18 5.46 29.26 -1.57
N GLY A 19 5.31 29.98 -0.46
CA GLY A 19 4.46 29.57 0.66
C GLY A 19 2.99 29.37 0.25
N GLN A 20 2.43 30.29 -0.52
CA GLN A 20 1.06 30.17 -1.05
C GLN A 20 0.94 28.99 -2.03
N GLY A 21 1.90 28.83 -2.94
CA GLY A 21 1.94 27.71 -3.87
C GLY A 21 2.03 26.35 -3.16
N ASN A 22 2.80 26.25 -2.09
CA ASN A 22 2.89 25.04 -1.29
C ASN A 22 1.59 24.70 -0.56
N LYS A 23 0.83 25.71 -0.09
CA LYS A 23 -0.51 25.49 0.49
C LYS A 23 -1.47 24.88 -0.54
N ILE A 24 -1.48 25.42 -1.76
CA ILE A 24 -2.32 24.91 -2.85
C ILE A 24 -1.90 23.50 -3.24
N ARG A 25 -0.60 23.25 -3.41
CA ARG A 25 -0.08 21.89 -3.70
C ARG A 25 -0.44 20.88 -2.63
N ARG A 26 -0.45 21.28 -1.36
CA ARG A 26 -0.88 20.41 -0.25
C ARG A 26 -2.37 20.09 -0.36
N ALA A 27 -3.22 21.07 -0.62
CA ALA A 27 -4.65 20.86 -0.81
C ALA A 27 -4.94 19.88 -1.97
N LEU A 28 -4.26 20.05 -3.11
CA LEU A 28 -4.39 19.13 -4.26
C LEU A 28 -3.92 17.70 -3.94
N LYS A 29 -2.85 17.55 -3.16
CA LYS A 29 -2.39 16.23 -2.70
C LYS A 29 -3.41 15.58 -1.75
N GLU A 30 -4.00 16.37 -0.87
CA GLU A 30 -5.02 15.91 0.08
C GLU A 30 -6.29 15.46 -0.65
N GLU A 31 -6.74 16.20 -1.66
CA GLU A 31 -7.83 15.81 -2.54
C GLU A 31 -7.53 14.48 -3.23
N LYS A 32 -6.34 14.31 -3.81
CA LYS A 32 -5.91 13.05 -4.42
C LYS A 32 -5.93 11.89 -3.42
N PHE A 33 -5.48 12.11 -2.19
CA PHE A 33 -5.52 11.08 -1.14
C PHE A 33 -6.94 10.79 -0.65
N ALA A 34 -7.82 11.79 -0.60
CA ALA A 34 -9.23 11.59 -0.29
C ALA A 34 -9.92 10.75 -1.35
N ALA A 35 -9.71 11.06 -2.64
CA ALA A 35 -10.24 10.28 -3.75
C ALA A 35 -9.77 8.81 -3.71
N ARG A 36 -8.46 8.58 -3.45
CA ARG A 36 -7.92 7.22 -3.28
C ARG A 36 -8.56 6.48 -2.10
N ARG A 37 -8.70 7.13 -0.95
CA ARG A 37 -9.34 6.52 0.23
C ARG A 37 -10.80 6.16 -0.02
N ALA A 38 -11.52 6.95 -0.82
CA ALA A 38 -12.91 6.68 -1.16
C ALA A 38 -13.09 5.40 -1.98
N VAL A 39 -12.16 5.12 -2.91
CA VAL A 39 -12.25 3.93 -3.79
C VAL A 39 -11.54 2.70 -3.22
N LEU A 40 -10.63 2.88 -2.26
CA LEU A 40 -9.82 1.80 -1.69
C LEU A 40 -10.62 0.60 -1.16
N PRO A 41 -11.77 0.76 -0.46
CA PRO A 41 -12.53 -0.39 0.03
C PRO A 41 -13.03 -1.32 -1.08
N VAL A 42 -13.39 -0.77 -2.25
CA VAL A 42 -13.86 -1.55 -3.40
C VAL A 42 -12.71 -2.37 -3.98
N LEU A 43 -11.57 -1.71 -4.21
CA LEU A 43 -10.36 -2.38 -4.72
C LEU A 43 -9.86 -3.45 -3.75
N GLN A 44 -9.93 -3.19 -2.45
CA GLN A 44 -9.56 -4.17 -1.43
C GLN A 44 -10.50 -5.38 -1.45
N ALA A 45 -11.81 -5.18 -1.59
CA ALA A 45 -12.76 -6.28 -1.68
C ALA A 45 -12.55 -7.15 -2.92
N GLU A 46 -12.28 -6.53 -4.08
CA GLU A 46 -11.94 -7.24 -5.32
C GLU A 46 -10.66 -8.09 -5.16
N GLU A 47 -9.65 -7.54 -4.49
CA GLU A 47 -8.41 -8.24 -4.18
C GLU A 47 -8.63 -9.40 -3.20
N ASP A 48 -9.41 -9.19 -2.14
CA ASP A 48 -9.75 -10.21 -1.16
C ASP A 48 -10.51 -11.38 -1.83
N GLU A 49 -11.44 -11.09 -2.74
CA GLU A 49 -12.11 -12.13 -3.54
C GLU A 49 -11.13 -12.92 -4.40
N ARG A 50 -10.21 -12.23 -5.09
CA ARG A 50 -9.19 -12.87 -5.92
C ARG A 50 -8.31 -13.78 -5.06
N PHE A 51 -7.86 -13.29 -3.91
CA PHE A 51 -7.03 -14.04 -2.98
C PHE A 51 -7.73 -15.29 -2.45
N VAL A 52 -8.98 -15.17 -2.00
CA VAL A 52 -9.74 -16.34 -1.49
C VAL A 52 -9.96 -17.39 -2.59
N LYS A 53 -10.21 -16.97 -3.83
CA LYS A 53 -10.32 -17.89 -4.97
C LYS A 53 -9.02 -18.65 -5.21
N GLU A 54 -7.88 -17.96 -5.19
CA GLU A 54 -6.58 -18.61 -5.39
C GLU A 54 -6.17 -19.48 -4.20
N TRP A 55 -6.48 -19.04 -2.98
CA TRP A 55 -6.24 -19.81 -1.77
C TRP A 55 -7.01 -21.13 -1.74
N LYS A 56 -8.26 -21.14 -2.21
CA LYS A 56 -9.05 -22.38 -2.35
C LYS A 56 -8.39 -23.38 -3.30
N LYS A 57 -7.91 -22.92 -4.46
CA LYS A 57 -7.19 -23.78 -5.41
C LYS A 57 -5.91 -24.34 -4.79
N TYR A 58 -5.18 -23.52 -4.04
CA TYR A 58 -3.99 -23.95 -3.33
C TYR A 58 -4.30 -25.04 -2.28
N LEU A 59 -5.38 -24.89 -1.51
CA LEU A 59 -5.82 -25.90 -0.54
C LEU A 59 -6.29 -27.21 -1.19
N GLU A 60 -6.98 -27.13 -2.33
CA GLU A 60 -7.37 -28.30 -3.12
C GLU A 60 -6.15 -29.05 -3.65
N TYR A 61 -5.17 -28.30 -4.17
CA TYR A 61 -3.89 -28.85 -4.61
C TYR A 61 -3.09 -29.48 -3.45
N GLU A 62 -3.03 -28.81 -2.30
CA GLU A 62 -2.39 -29.34 -1.09
C GLU A 62 -3.03 -30.67 -0.66
N ALA A 63 -4.36 -30.74 -0.65
CA ALA A 63 -5.10 -31.95 -0.31
C ALA A 63 -4.82 -33.11 -1.26
N GLU A 64 -4.72 -32.84 -2.56
CA GLU A 64 -4.44 -33.86 -3.57
C GLU A 64 -3.01 -34.41 -3.43
N VAL A 65 -2.02 -33.52 -3.27
CA VAL A 65 -0.60 -33.90 -3.20
C VAL A 65 -0.24 -34.57 -1.88
N MET A 66 -0.86 -34.16 -0.77
CA MET A 66 -0.51 -34.62 0.58
C MET A 66 -1.38 -35.78 1.09
N LYS A 67 -2.30 -36.32 0.27
CA LYS A 67 -3.24 -37.38 0.67
C LYS A 67 -2.58 -38.63 1.28
N ASP A 68 -1.37 -38.96 0.85
CA ASP A 68 -0.66 -40.18 1.23
C ASP A 68 0.35 -39.94 2.38
N VAL A 69 0.47 -38.71 2.88
CA VAL A 69 1.45 -38.34 3.92
C VAL A 69 0.82 -38.46 5.32
N PRO A 70 1.33 -39.35 6.20
CA PRO A 70 0.73 -39.56 7.50
C PRO A 70 0.92 -38.34 8.42
N GLY A 71 -0.17 -37.90 9.06
CA GLY A 71 -0.15 -36.79 10.01
C GLY A 71 -0.24 -35.39 9.39
N TRP A 72 -0.31 -35.28 8.06
CA TRP A 72 -0.53 -34.00 7.39
C TRP A 72 -1.97 -33.50 7.57
N LYS A 73 -2.12 -32.23 7.89
CA LYS A 73 -3.43 -31.56 7.97
C LYS A 73 -3.48 -30.42 6.95
N VAL A 74 -4.37 -30.56 5.99
CA VAL A 74 -4.57 -29.55 4.94
C VAL A 74 -4.99 -28.21 5.56
N GLY A 75 -4.34 -27.12 5.14
CA GLY A 75 -4.65 -25.78 5.63
C GLY A 75 -4.28 -25.51 7.09
N GLU A 76 -3.37 -26.30 7.68
CA GLU A 76 -2.87 -26.06 9.03
C GLU A 76 -2.12 -24.72 9.12
N ASN A 77 -2.46 -23.90 10.11
CA ASN A 77 -1.81 -22.61 10.29
C ASN A 77 -0.43 -22.81 10.91
N VAL A 78 0.61 -22.35 10.21
CA VAL A 78 2.01 -22.37 10.70
C VAL A 78 2.22 -21.37 11.86
N TYR A 79 1.35 -20.37 11.99
CA TYR A 79 1.43 -19.36 13.04
C TYR A 79 0.62 -19.75 14.29
N ASN A 80 1.28 -19.75 15.44
CA ASN A 80 0.69 -20.14 16.73
C ASN A 80 -0.21 -19.06 17.38
N SER A 81 -0.31 -17.87 16.78
CA SER A 81 -1.00 -16.72 17.38
C SER A 81 -2.53 -16.74 17.23
N GLY A 82 -3.07 -17.66 16.42
CA GLY A 82 -4.48 -17.69 16.05
C GLY A 82 -4.93 -16.53 15.15
N ARG A 83 -4.00 -15.63 14.76
CA ARG A 83 -4.25 -14.53 13.82
C ARG A 83 -3.95 -15.00 12.40
N TRP A 84 -4.75 -14.53 11.46
CA TRP A 84 -4.44 -14.68 10.04
C TRP A 84 -3.25 -13.80 9.67
N MET A 85 -2.37 -14.33 8.84
CA MET A 85 -1.23 -13.64 8.24
C MET A 85 -1.22 -13.95 6.75
N PRO A 86 -0.87 -12.97 5.89
CA PRO A 86 -0.70 -13.25 4.47
C PRO A 86 0.43 -14.25 4.24
N PRO A 87 0.35 -15.10 3.20
CA PRO A 87 1.40 -16.07 2.89
C PRO A 87 2.71 -15.37 2.53
N ALA A 88 3.83 -15.97 2.94
CA ALA A 88 5.16 -15.42 2.68
C ALA A 88 5.59 -15.66 1.23
N THR A 89 6.12 -14.62 0.58
CA THR A 89 6.66 -14.71 -0.80
C THR A 89 8.11 -15.22 -0.83
N GLY A 90 8.82 -15.20 0.31
CA GLY A 90 10.24 -15.61 0.42
C GLY A 90 11.25 -14.54 0.00
N GLU A 91 10.81 -13.50 -0.71
CA GLU A 91 11.63 -12.38 -1.17
C GLU A 91 11.39 -11.11 -0.33
N LEU A 92 12.43 -10.27 -0.20
CA LEU A 92 12.32 -8.97 0.44
C LEU A 92 11.88 -7.93 -0.59
N ARG A 93 10.69 -7.36 -0.41
CA ARG A 93 10.05 -6.37 -1.31
C ARG A 93 9.84 -6.85 -2.75
N PRO A 94 9.11 -7.95 -2.97
CA PRO A 94 8.80 -8.46 -4.31
C PRO A 94 7.97 -7.51 -5.18
N GLU A 95 7.37 -6.47 -4.58
CA GLU A 95 6.62 -5.42 -5.28
C GLU A 95 7.49 -4.38 -5.97
N VAL A 96 8.79 -4.32 -5.65
CA VAL A 96 9.75 -3.35 -6.21
C VAL A 96 10.80 -4.11 -7.03
N TRP A 97 10.61 -4.15 -8.35
CA TRP A 97 11.57 -4.68 -9.31
C TRP A 97 12.57 -3.61 -9.76
#